data_AF-A0A432HB35-F1
#
_entry.id   AF-A0A432HB35-F1
#
_cell.length_a   1.000
_cell.length_b   1.000
_cell.length_c   1.000
_cell.angle_alpha   90.00
_cell.angle_beta   90.00
_cell.angle_gamma   90.00
#
_symmetry.space_group_name_H-M   'P 1'
#
loop_
_entity.id
_entity.type
_entity.pdbx_description
1 polymer ?
#
loop_
_entity_poly.entity_id
_entity_poly.type
_entity_poly.pdbx_seq_one_letter_code
_entity_poly.pdbx_strand_id
1 'polypeptide(L)'
;MGNLSGTEISEDILSPTITIGHSADINSSVVPEAFLTSPEATSLFENWYSKQSNPDAAAALLKNLKQLSLSPATLQAALLFLQYQAADDFPKEFEYKTSIDSKGSFSDALPLYHRMLKVQQFPVRPKNSEQAELTLRMLLTVLGDVQLLTVFLVLQLQQLEQLDSLSPKERDETAWTALHVHAPLAGRLGIFWIKAEMEDRAFRQLEYENYQNLKKKIARKRSDRSESVEIISEKIRHILTEAGITHDVQGRYKRFYSIFQKLEKVENNFDRIQDLIGFRILVNGIDECYAALSFIHENWTPIKNRFKDYIANPKSNGYQSLHTTVTDSQNGPLRYLRPIEIQIRTHKMHRMAEYGVAAHWLYKEKRQPSKGKKAEQIEVSLAEQSKAGRHNETIPLIDLFSDNIYVMTPSRDIRELPQTATPVDFAYAIHTEVGNRMTGAKTNGN
;
A
#
# COMPACT_ATOMS: atom_id res chain seq x y z
N MET A 1 8.88 23.68 46.45
CA MET A 1 8.31 24.41 45.30
C MET A 1 9.46 24.69 44.35
N GLY A 2 9.54 23.96 43.25
CA GLY A 2 10.64 24.05 42.29
C GLY A 2 10.29 23.27 41.03
N ASN A 3 10.40 23.95 39.89
CA ASN A 3 10.04 23.50 38.55
C ASN A 3 10.78 22.22 38.13
N LEU A 4 10.05 21.28 37.50
CA LEU A 4 10.63 20.22 36.68
C LEU A 4 9.99 20.29 35.29
N SER A 5 10.79 20.75 34.34
CA SER A 5 10.53 20.78 32.91
C SER A 5 10.43 19.36 32.36
N GLY A 6 9.31 19.07 31.70
CA GLY A 6 9.09 17.84 30.94
C GLY A 6 10.01 17.78 29.72
N THR A 7 10.73 16.67 29.59
CA THR A 7 11.46 16.31 28.39
C THR A 7 10.53 15.48 27.52
N GLU A 8 10.02 16.09 26.45
CA GLU A 8 9.42 15.38 25.32
C GLU A 8 10.52 14.55 24.64
N ILE A 9 10.34 13.23 24.57
CA ILE A 9 11.28 12.31 23.93
C ILE A 9 10.70 11.92 22.57
N SER A 10 11.48 12.28 21.54
CA SER A 10 11.25 12.19 20.10
C SER A 10 10.79 10.83 19.59
N GLU A 11 9.95 10.85 18.56
CA GLU A 11 9.22 9.72 17.97
C GLU A 11 10.01 8.84 16.97
N ASP A 12 11.32 9.01 16.81
CA ASP A 12 12.07 8.35 15.74
C ASP A 12 12.96 7.18 16.18
N ILE A 13 12.40 6.02 16.54
CA ILE A 13 13.17 4.74 16.45
C ILE A 13 12.24 3.54 16.21
N LEU A 14 11.70 3.39 15.00
CA LEU A 14 11.25 2.10 14.44
C LEU A 14 11.42 2.11 12.90
N SER A 15 12.67 2.04 12.45
CA SER A 15 13.06 1.60 11.10
C SER A 15 14.46 1.00 11.21
N PRO A 16 14.72 -0.23 10.73
CA PRO A 16 16.06 -0.80 10.78
C PRO A 16 16.96 -0.05 9.79
N THR A 17 18.01 0.55 10.35
CA THR A 17 19.12 1.23 9.69
C THR A 17 19.81 0.29 8.70
N ILE A 18 19.81 0.65 7.41
CA ILE A 18 20.83 0.20 6.46
C ILE A 18 21.87 1.33 6.41
N THR A 19 23.01 1.08 7.03
CA THR A 19 24.20 1.92 6.99
C THR A 19 24.84 1.81 5.61
N ILE A 20 24.83 2.90 4.82
CA ILE A 20 25.76 3.10 3.70
C ILE A 20 26.36 4.48 3.88
N GLY A 21 27.70 4.52 3.94
CA GLY A 21 28.49 5.66 4.38
C GLY A 21 28.32 6.92 3.53
N HIS A 22 28.47 8.07 4.21
CA HIS A 22 28.66 9.37 3.59
C HIS A 22 30.06 9.47 2.95
N SER A 23 30.11 9.76 1.66
CA SER A 23 31.10 10.69 1.13
C SER A 23 30.35 11.85 0.49
N ALA A 24 30.70 13.06 0.92
CA ALA A 24 30.13 14.31 0.46
C ALA A 24 30.47 14.56 -1.01
N ASP A 25 29.45 14.73 -1.84
CA ASP A 25 29.54 15.48 -3.09
C ASP A 25 28.30 16.39 -3.20
N ILE A 26 28.50 17.62 -2.74
CA ILE A 26 27.59 18.75 -2.89
C ILE A 26 27.86 19.31 -4.30
N ASN A 27 27.25 18.70 -5.34
CA ASN A 27 26.99 19.28 -6.67
C ASN A 27 26.45 18.21 -7.66
N SER A 28 25.29 17.62 -7.35
CA SER A 28 24.48 16.93 -8.37
C SER A 28 23.06 17.49 -8.32
N SER A 29 22.43 17.67 -9.48
CA SER A 29 21.14 18.34 -9.65
C SER A 29 20.10 17.89 -8.61
N VAL A 30 19.47 18.84 -7.92
CA VAL A 30 18.38 18.62 -6.94
C VAL A 30 17.18 17.87 -7.57
N VAL A 31 17.10 17.87 -8.91
CA VAL A 31 16.14 17.14 -9.72
C VAL A 31 16.59 15.67 -9.81
N PRO A 32 15.84 14.70 -9.24
CA PRO A 32 16.20 13.29 -9.39
C PRO A 32 16.18 12.90 -10.88
N GLU A 33 17.09 12.03 -11.34
CA GLU A 33 17.21 11.65 -12.77
C GLU A 33 15.90 11.23 -13.43
N ALA A 34 14.96 10.65 -12.66
CA ALA A 34 13.61 10.30 -13.12
C ALA A 34 12.76 11.51 -13.59
N PHE A 35 13.09 12.71 -13.12
CA PHE A 35 12.42 13.98 -13.43
C PHE A 35 13.13 14.76 -14.55
N LEU A 36 14.34 14.36 -14.94
CA LEU A 36 15.11 14.95 -16.05
C LEU A 36 14.68 14.41 -17.42
N THR A 37 13.42 13.98 -17.56
CA THR A 37 12.90 13.31 -18.77
C THR A 37 12.52 14.30 -19.87
N SER A 38 12.22 15.55 -19.51
CA SER A 38 11.90 16.64 -20.44
C SER A 38 12.14 18.00 -19.76
N PRO A 39 12.50 19.06 -20.50
CA PRO A 39 12.59 20.42 -19.96
C PRO A 39 11.33 20.86 -19.21
N GLU A 40 10.16 20.40 -19.66
CA GLU A 40 8.86 20.66 -19.05
C GLU A 40 8.70 19.94 -17.70
N ALA A 41 9.08 18.67 -17.60
CA ALA A 41 9.07 17.94 -16.32
C ALA A 41 10.00 18.60 -15.30
N THR A 42 11.18 19.04 -15.74
CA THR A 42 12.14 19.78 -14.91
C THR A 42 11.54 21.09 -14.42
N SER A 43 10.93 21.88 -15.30
CA SER A 43 10.29 23.15 -14.93
C SER A 43 9.11 22.96 -13.97
N LEU A 44 8.27 21.95 -14.19
CA LEU A 44 7.20 21.58 -13.27
C LEU A 44 7.75 21.20 -11.89
N PHE A 45 8.79 20.37 -11.86
CA PHE A 45 9.42 19.97 -10.62
C PHE A 45 10.00 21.17 -9.84
N GLU A 46 10.73 22.05 -10.51
CA GLU A 46 11.31 23.25 -9.89
C GLU A 46 10.24 24.20 -9.34
N ASN A 47 9.15 24.40 -10.09
CA ASN A 47 8.02 25.21 -9.65
C ASN A 47 7.33 24.60 -8.41
N TRP A 48 7.10 23.29 -8.41
CA TRP A 48 6.54 22.61 -7.25
C TRP A 48 7.47 22.68 -6.03
N TYR A 49 8.76 22.38 -6.23
CA TYR A 49 9.77 22.30 -5.16
C TYR A 49 9.99 23.67 -4.50
N SER A 50 10.05 24.74 -5.30
CA SER A 50 10.21 26.11 -4.78
C SER A 50 9.05 26.61 -3.92
N LYS A 51 7.86 26.00 -4.07
CA LYS A 51 6.65 26.33 -3.29
C LYS A 51 6.49 25.49 -2.02
N GLN A 52 7.38 24.53 -1.75
CA GLN A 52 7.25 23.66 -0.57
C GLN A 52 7.72 24.37 0.71
N SER A 53 6.79 24.58 1.64
CA SER A 53 7.10 25.16 2.97
C SER A 53 7.87 24.21 3.88
N ASN A 54 7.79 22.89 3.64
CA ASN A 54 8.49 21.86 4.41
C ASN A 54 9.38 20.99 3.49
N PRO A 55 10.70 21.24 3.46
CA PRO A 55 11.62 20.52 2.58
C PRO A 55 11.75 19.02 2.94
N ASP A 56 11.60 18.66 4.21
CA ASP A 56 11.70 17.26 4.66
C ASP A 56 10.52 16.43 4.19
N ALA A 57 9.30 17.00 4.27
CA ALA A 57 8.10 16.35 3.74
C ALA A 57 8.16 16.19 2.21
N ALA A 58 8.69 17.20 1.50
CA ALA A 58 8.92 17.11 0.06
C ALA A 58 9.94 16.02 -0.29
N ALA A 59 11.05 15.93 0.44
CA ALA A 59 12.05 14.89 0.26
C ALA A 59 11.51 13.48 0.54
N ALA A 60 10.67 13.33 1.57
CA ALA A 60 10.00 12.07 1.91
C ALA A 60 9.04 11.62 0.79
N LEU A 61 8.22 12.54 0.26
CA LEU A 61 7.36 12.27 -0.90
C LEU A 61 8.18 11.82 -2.11
N LEU A 62 9.24 12.54 -2.45
CA LEU A 62 10.10 12.20 -3.59
C LEU A 62 10.79 10.84 -3.40
N LYS A 63 11.20 10.52 -2.17
CA LYS A 63 11.74 9.20 -1.84
C LYS A 63 10.70 8.10 -2.06
N ASN A 64 9.46 8.30 -1.62
CA ASN A 64 8.38 7.34 -1.79
C ASN A 64 8.02 7.17 -3.27
N LEU A 65 7.93 8.26 -4.03
CA LEU A 65 7.69 8.22 -5.47
C LEU A 65 8.86 7.56 -6.22
N LYS A 66 10.12 7.80 -5.84
CA LYS A 66 11.29 7.18 -6.48
C LYS A 66 11.36 5.66 -6.29
N GLN A 67 10.83 5.15 -5.17
CA GLN A 67 10.74 3.70 -4.93
C GLN A 67 9.75 3.02 -5.88
N LEU A 68 8.79 3.78 -6.38
CA LEU A 68 7.83 3.36 -7.38
C LEU A 68 8.45 3.69 -8.74
N SER A 69 8.82 2.72 -9.55
CA SER A 69 9.36 3.04 -10.88
C SER A 69 8.22 3.46 -11.81
N LEU A 70 7.88 4.74 -11.70
CA LEU A 70 6.79 5.40 -12.42
C LEU A 70 7.24 5.74 -13.83
N SER A 71 6.30 5.64 -14.78
CA SER A 71 6.54 6.15 -16.13
C SER A 71 6.69 7.68 -16.09
N PRO A 72 7.38 8.29 -17.07
CA PRO A 72 7.51 9.74 -17.16
C PRO A 72 6.15 10.47 -17.19
N ALA A 73 5.15 9.92 -17.89
CA ALA A 73 3.81 10.49 -17.96
C ALA A 73 3.09 10.46 -16.60
N THR A 74 3.18 9.35 -15.86
CA THR A 74 2.59 9.23 -14.51
C THR A 74 3.24 10.19 -13.53
N LEU A 75 4.56 10.38 -13.63
CA LEU A 75 5.30 11.31 -12.79
C LEU A 75 4.91 12.76 -13.06
N GLN A 76 4.81 13.14 -14.34
CA GLN A 76 4.34 14.46 -14.77
C GLN A 76 2.90 14.72 -14.29
N ALA A 77 2.01 13.73 -14.41
CA ALA A 77 0.64 13.83 -13.92
C ALA A 77 0.59 14.04 -12.39
N ALA A 78 1.43 13.36 -11.64
CA ALA A 78 1.55 13.53 -10.19
C ALA A 78 1.99 14.96 -9.81
N LEU A 79 2.97 15.51 -10.52
CA LEU A 79 3.45 16.89 -10.28
C LEU A 79 2.41 17.94 -10.64
N LEU A 80 1.71 17.76 -11.77
CA LEU A 80 0.58 18.62 -12.15
C LEU A 80 -0.50 18.59 -11.07
N PHE A 81 -0.83 17.41 -10.57
CA PHE A 81 -1.81 17.26 -9.49
C PHE A 81 -1.37 17.92 -8.18
N LEU A 82 -0.10 17.82 -7.82
CA LEU A 82 0.43 18.49 -6.63
C LEU A 82 0.41 20.01 -6.72
N GLN A 83 0.50 20.58 -7.93
CA GLN A 83 0.49 22.03 -8.15
C GLN A 83 -0.90 22.60 -8.38
N TYR A 84 -1.76 21.85 -9.08
CA TYR A 84 -3.02 22.32 -9.61
C TYR A 84 -4.13 21.35 -9.18
N GLN A 85 -4.67 21.56 -7.98
CA GLN A 85 -5.76 20.73 -7.43
C GLN A 85 -7.15 21.30 -7.76
N ALA A 86 -7.24 22.59 -8.10
CA ALA A 86 -8.47 23.17 -8.63
C ALA A 86 -8.44 23.14 -10.17
N ALA A 87 -9.57 22.81 -10.79
CA ALA A 87 -9.72 22.83 -12.24
C ALA A 87 -9.46 24.23 -12.84
N ASP A 88 -9.79 25.28 -12.08
CA ASP A 88 -9.61 26.68 -12.49
C ASP A 88 -8.15 27.17 -12.38
N ASP A 89 -7.30 26.45 -11.64
CA ASP A 89 -5.89 26.79 -11.48
C ASP A 89 -5.02 26.26 -12.63
N PHE A 90 -5.56 25.42 -13.51
CA PHE A 90 -4.81 24.80 -14.59
C PHE A 90 -4.47 25.83 -15.69
N PRO A 91 -3.18 26.09 -15.99
CA PRO A 91 -2.82 27.08 -17.00
C PRO A 91 -3.29 26.71 -18.41
N LYS A 92 -4.05 27.61 -19.05
CA LYS A 92 -4.55 27.46 -20.44
C LYS A 92 -3.45 27.21 -21.47
N GLU A 93 -2.21 27.61 -21.17
CA GLU A 93 -1.04 27.35 -22.01
C GLU A 93 -0.73 25.85 -22.15
N PHE A 94 -1.04 25.04 -21.14
CA PHE A 94 -0.84 23.58 -21.20
C PHE A 94 -1.91 22.87 -22.04
N GLU A 95 -3.13 23.43 -22.13
CA GLU A 95 -4.18 22.95 -23.04
C GLU A 95 -3.85 23.30 -24.50
N TYR A 96 -3.28 24.48 -24.75
CA TYR A 96 -2.91 24.91 -26.09
C TYR A 96 -1.71 24.12 -26.65
N LYS A 97 -0.70 23.82 -25.81
CA LYS A 97 0.49 23.07 -26.25
C LYS A 97 0.20 21.61 -26.65
N THR A 98 -0.77 20.94 -26.03
CA THR A 98 -1.14 19.56 -26.41
C THR A 98 -1.91 19.47 -27.73
N SER A 99 -2.56 20.56 -28.14
CA SER A 99 -3.14 20.65 -29.49
C SER A 99 -2.08 20.75 -30.59
N ILE A 100 -0.86 21.17 -30.26
CA ILE A 100 0.25 21.39 -31.20
C ILE A 100 1.23 20.20 -31.19
N ASP A 101 1.56 19.66 -30.02
CA ASP A 101 2.51 18.56 -29.86
C ASP A 101 1.80 17.29 -29.35
N SER A 102 1.33 16.47 -30.29
CA SER A 102 0.54 15.27 -30.02
C SER A 102 1.38 14.03 -29.65
N LYS A 103 2.71 14.14 -29.63
CA LYS A 103 3.62 13.01 -29.38
C LYS A 103 4.68 13.35 -28.34
N GLY A 104 4.26 13.39 -27.07
CA GLY A 104 5.17 13.58 -25.94
C GLY A 104 4.55 13.06 -24.64
N SER A 105 5.40 12.70 -23.67
CA SER A 105 4.97 12.18 -22.37
C SER A 105 4.03 13.15 -21.63
N PHE A 106 4.15 14.45 -21.91
CA PHE A 106 3.29 15.48 -21.34
C PHE A 106 1.83 15.38 -21.85
N SER A 107 1.64 15.05 -23.13
CA SER A 107 0.31 14.81 -23.70
C SER A 107 -0.34 13.59 -23.06
N ASP A 108 0.45 12.53 -22.83
CA ASP A 108 -0.01 11.32 -22.13
C ASP A 108 -0.30 11.58 -20.63
N ALA A 109 0.32 12.59 -20.02
CA ALA A 109 0.13 12.95 -18.62
C ALA A 109 -1.20 13.66 -18.36
N LEU A 110 -1.76 14.43 -19.30
CA LEU A 110 -3.00 15.19 -19.08
C LEU A 110 -4.22 14.28 -18.79
N PRO A 111 -4.49 13.20 -19.56
CA PRO A 111 -5.57 12.29 -19.23
C PRO A 111 -5.42 11.63 -17.85
N LEU A 112 -4.18 11.38 -17.40
CA LEU A 112 -3.90 10.84 -16.06
C LEU A 112 -4.19 11.89 -14.98
N TYR A 113 -3.75 13.14 -15.19
CA TYR A 113 -4.03 14.27 -14.31
C TYR A 113 -5.53 14.53 -14.16
N HIS A 114 -6.29 14.58 -15.26
CA HIS A 114 -7.75 14.77 -15.20
C HIS A 114 -8.47 13.63 -14.48
N ARG A 115 -7.97 12.39 -14.59
CA ARG A 115 -8.50 11.26 -13.79
C ARG A 115 -8.28 11.47 -12.30
N MET A 116 -7.11 11.97 -11.89
CA MET A 116 -6.84 12.29 -10.48
C MET A 116 -7.73 13.43 -9.96
N LEU A 117 -7.93 14.49 -10.74
CA LEU A 117 -8.85 15.58 -10.40
C LEU A 117 -10.29 15.10 -10.20
N LYS A 118 -10.77 14.22 -11.09
CA LYS A 118 -12.12 13.64 -10.96
C LYS A 118 -12.30 12.92 -9.64
N VAL A 119 -11.28 12.20 -9.17
CA VAL A 119 -11.31 11.49 -7.88
C VAL A 119 -11.42 12.47 -6.70
N GLN A 120 -10.77 13.63 -6.74
CA GLN A 120 -10.87 14.63 -5.66
C GLN A 120 -12.27 15.22 -5.48
N GLN A 121 -13.14 15.15 -6.50
CA GLN A 121 -14.50 15.67 -6.41
C GLN A 121 -15.44 14.78 -5.55
N PHE A 122 -15.03 13.55 -5.28
CA PHE A 122 -15.80 12.61 -4.45
C PHE A 122 -15.64 12.93 -2.96
N PRO A 123 -16.64 12.57 -2.12
CA PRO A 123 -16.58 12.85 -0.69
C PRO A 123 -15.35 12.22 -0.05
N VAL A 124 -14.67 13.01 0.78
CA VAL A 124 -13.50 12.56 1.56
C VAL A 124 -13.87 11.38 2.44
N ARG A 125 -15.07 11.35 3.04
CA ARG A 125 -15.53 10.24 3.90
C ARG A 125 -16.80 9.57 3.35
N PRO A 126 -16.74 8.28 3.01
CA PRO A 126 -17.92 7.44 2.79
C PRO A 126 -18.81 7.36 4.04
N LYS A 127 -20.13 7.40 3.85
CA LYS A 127 -21.10 7.41 4.98
C LYS A 127 -21.13 6.10 5.77
N ASN A 128 -20.86 4.99 5.11
CA ASN A 128 -20.90 3.64 5.69
C ASN A 128 -19.90 2.71 4.97
N SER A 129 -19.76 1.48 5.46
CA SER A 129 -18.84 0.49 4.89
C SER A 129 -19.17 0.08 3.47
N GLU A 130 -20.46 0.09 3.08
CA GLU A 130 -20.88 -0.21 1.71
C GLU A 130 -20.42 0.88 0.73
N GLN A 131 -20.60 2.15 1.11
CA GLN A 131 -20.10 3.29 0.36
C GLN A 131 -18.57 3.27 0.29
N ALA A 132 -17.87 2.81 1.34
CA ALA A 132 -16.42 2.65 1.31
C ALA A 132 -15.96 1.61 0.27
N GLU A 133 -16.65 0.47 0.18
CA GLU A 133 -16.39 -0.54 -0.85
C GLU A 133 -16.68 0.01 -2.25
N LEU A 134 -17.78 0.76 -2.43
CA LEU A 134 -18.09 1.41 -3.70
C LEU A 134 -17.05 2.47 -4.08
N THR A 135 -16.58 3.29 -3.13
CA THR A 135 -15.47 4.23 -3.36
C THR A 135 -14.21 3.49 -3.79
N LEU A 136 -13.90 2.36 -3.16
CA LEU A 136 -12.74 1.56 -3.54
C LEU A 136 -12.85 1.08 -4.99
N ARG A 137 -14.00 0.51 -5.39
CA ARG A 137 -14.21 0.05 -6.76
C ARG A 137 -14.18 1.20 -7.77
N MET A 138 -14.80 2.33 -7.41
CA MET A 138 -14.74 3.55 -8.21
C MET A 138 -13.29 4.02 -8.42
N LEU A 139 -12.45 4.04 -7.38
CA LEU A 139 -11.04 4.44 -7.50
C LEU A 139 -10.30 3.56 -8.50
N LEU A 140 -10.53 2.25 -8.46
CA LEU A 140 -9.93 1.30 -9.41
C LEU A 140 -10.35 1.58 -10.85
N THR A 141 -11.64 1.80 -11.08
CA THR A 141 -12.19 2.06 -12.42
C THR A 141 -11.78 3.43 -12.96
N VAL A 142 -11.91 4.49 -12.16
CA VAL A 142 -11.65 5.88 -12.62
C VAL A 142 -10.17 6.11 -12.87
N LEU A 143 -9.29 5.63 -11.98
CA LEU A 143 -7.87 5.79 -12.18
C LEU A 143 -7.37 4.83 -13.27
N GLY A 144 -7.90 3.62 -13.35
CA GLY A 144 -7.73 2.73 -14.51
C GLY A 144 -6.28 2.33 -14.81
N ASP A 145 -5.34 2.67 -13.92
CA ASP A 145 -3.90 2.52 -14.12
C ASP A 145 -3.23 2.26 -12.76
N VAL A 146 -2.44 1.19 -12.70
CA VAL A 146 -1.78 0.76 -11.46
C VAL A 146 -0.74 1.76 -10.97
N GLN A 147 0.03 2.37 -11.87
CA GLN A 147 1.02 3.39 -11.48
C GLN A 147 0.30 4.63 -10.95
N LEU A 148 -0.79 5.06 -11.59
CA LEU A 148 -1.59 6.19 -11.14
C LEU A 148 -2.25 5.91 -9.78
N LEU A 149 -2.80 4.71 -9.57
CA LEU A 149 -3.32 4.25 -8.27
C LEU A 149 -2.25 4.27 -7.18
N THR A 150 -1.04 3.85 -7.53
CA THR A 150 0.11 3.82 -6.60
C THR A 150 0.52 5.24 -6.22
N VAL A 151 0.59 6.17 -7.19
CA VAL A 151 0.80 7.60 -6.92
C VAL A 151 -0.28 8.16 -6.01
N PHE A 152 -1.56 7.91 -6.34
CA PHE A 152 -2.69 8.35 -5.54
C PHE A 152 -2.55 7.89 -4.09
N LEU A 153 -2.23 6.61 -3.85
CA LEU A 153 -2.01 6.08 -2.51
C LEU A 153 -0.84 6.76 -1.76
N VAL A 154 0.27 7.09 -2.45
CA VAL A 154 1.37 7.83 -1.82
C VAL A 154 0.93 9.23 -1.41
N LEU A 155 0.15 9.92 -2.24
CA LEU A 155 -0.39 11.24 -1.92
C LEU A 155 -1.36 11.18 -0.73
N GLN A 156 -2.21 10.16 -0.67
CA GLN A 156 -3.10 9.93 0.47
C GLN A 156 -2.31 9.63 1.76
N LEU A 157 -1.20 8.90 1.66
CA LEU A 157 -0.32 8.66 2.79
C LEU A 157 0.32 9.96 3.29
N GLN A 158 0.80 10.82 2.38
CA GLN A 158 1.37 12.11 2.74
C GLN A 158 0.33 13.02 3.42
N GLN A 159 -0.92 13.03 2.95
CA GLN A 159 -1.99 13.77 3.61
C GLN A 159 -2.21 13.27 5.05
N LEU A 160 -2.11 11.96 5.26
CA LEU A 160 -2.18 11.33 6.59
C LEU A 160 -0.95 11.61 7.46
N GLU A 161 0.21 11.93 6.86
CA GLU A 161 1.39 12.42 7.59
C GLU A 161 1.22 13.86 8.07
N GLN A 162 0.40 14.65 7.38
CA GLN A 162 0.20 16.08 7.62
C GLN A 162 -1.15 16.39 8.30
N LEU A 163 -1.73 15.43 9.05
CA LEU A 163 -3.01 15.60 9.75
C LEU A 163 -3.05 16.85 10.63
N ASP A 164 -1.93 17.27 11.21
CA ASP A 164 -1.86 18.43 12.09
C ASP A 164 -2.20 19.77 11.43
N SER A 165 -2.18 19.82 10.10
CA SER A 165 -2.60 20.99 9.32
C SER A 165 -4.12 21.10 9.14
N LEU A 166 -4.87 20.02 9.37
CA LEU A 166 -6.31 19.94 9.12
C LEU A 166 -7.13 20.29 10.36
N SER A 167 -8.41 20.63 10.17
CA SER A 167 -9.35 20.79 11.29
C SER A 167 -9.64 19.43 11.97
N PRO A 168 -10.06 19.38 13.25
CA PRO A 168 -10.31 18.11 13.94
C PRO A 168 -11.28 17.19 13.19
N LYS A 169 -12.32 17.76 12.59
CA LYS A 169 -13.30 17.01 11.79
C LYS A 169 -12.65 16.40 10.54
N GLU A 170 -11.86 17.18 9.81
CA GLU A 170 -11.17 16.72 8.60
C GLU A 170 -10.10 15.66 8.92
N ARG A 171 -9.44 15.75 10.09
CA ARG A 171 -8.49 14.75 10.55
C ARG A 171 -9.15 13.38 10.71
N ASP A 172 -10.28 13.34 11.41
CA ASP A 172 -11.01 12.11 11.64
C ASP A 172 -11.60 11.54 10.34
N GLU A 173 -12.10 12.41 9.45
CA GLU A 173 -12.57 12.01 8.12
C GLU A 173 -11.44 11.40 7.27
N THR A 174 -10.28 12.06 7.24
CA THR A 174 -9.10 11.61 6.50
C THR A 174 -8.57 10.28 7.05
N ALA A 175 -8.44 10.16 8.36
CA ALA A 175 -7.99 8.93 9.00
C ALA A 175 -8.97 7.77 8.78
N TRP A 176 -10.28 8.03 8.89
CA TRP A 176 -11.30 7.02 8.64
C TRP A 176 -11.23 6.49 7.21
N THR A 177 -11.12 7.36 6.22
CA THR A 177 -11.02 6.97 4.81
C THR A 177 -9.71 6.27 4.50
N ALA A 178 -8.60 6.73 5.09
CA ALA A 178 -7.32 6.03 4.96
C ALA A 178 -7.43 4.57 5.45
N LEU A 179 -8.13 4.35 6.56
CA LEU A 179 -8.29 3.00 7.13
C LEU A 179 -9.25 2.10 6.34
N HIS A 180 -10.37 2.64 5.87
CA HIS A 180 -11.45 1.84 5.28
C HIS A 180 -11.45 1.79 3.75
N VAL A 181 -10.74 2.71 3.08
CA VAL A 181 -10.68 2.78 1.61
C VAL A 181 -9.24 2.62 1.12
N HIS A 182 -8.32 3.50 1.54
CA HIS A 182 -6.98 3.55 0.95
C HIS A 182 -6.10 2.36 1.37
N ALA A 183 -6.11 1.97 2.66
CA ALA A 183 -5.35 0.82 3.12
C ALA A 183 -5.84 -0.52 2.51
N PRO A 184 -7.15 -0.79 2.41
CA PRO A 184 -7.66 -1.93 1.66
C PRO A 184 -7.29 -1.89 0.17
N LEU A 185 -7.34 -0.72 -0.47
CA LEU A 185 -6.90 -0.54 -1.86
C LEU A 185 -5.42 -0.89 -2.04
N ALA A 186 -4.55 -0.37 -1.17
CA ALA A 186 -3.13 -0.71 -1.15
C ALA A 186 -2.90 -2.23 -0.95
N GLY A 187 -3.71 -2.87 -0.10
CA GLY A 187 -3.70 -4.32 0.10
C GLY A 187 -4.06 -5.11 -1.16
N ARG A 188 -5.08 -4.67 -1.91
CA ARG A 188 -5.49 -5.29 -3.18
C ARG A 188 -4.42 -5.14 -4.27
N LEU A 189 -3.71 -4.01 -4.30
CA LEU A 189 -2.57 -3.79 -5.19
C LEU A 189 -1.29 -4.51 -4.74
N GLY A 190 -1.29 -5.12 -3.55
CA GLY A 190 -0.14 -5.80 -2.97
C GLY A 190 0.95 -4.87 -2.43
N ILE A 191 0.64 -3.58 -2.22
CA ILE A 191 1.59 -2.58 -1.72
C ILE A 191 1.50 -2.52 -0.20
N PHE A 192 2.10 -3.51 0.46
CA PHE A 192 1.87 -3.74 1.89
C PHE A 192 2.51 -2.70 2.80
N TRP A 193 3.61 -2.04 2.39
CA TRP A 193 4.23 -1.01 3.21
C TRP A 193 3.33 0.23 3.33
N ILE A 194 2.71 0.67 2.23
CA ILE A 194 1.73 1.78 2.25
C ILE A 194 0.54 1.39 3.12
N LYS A 195 0.00 0.19 2.90
CA LYS A 195 -1.12 -0.33 3.69
C LYS A 195 -0.82 -0.26 5.20
N ALA A 196 0.32 -0.81 5.61
CA ALA A 196 0.71 -0.88 7.02
C ALA A 196 0.95 0.50 7.65
N GLU A 197 1.46 1.45 6.87
CA GLU A 197 1.68 2.83 7.33
C GLU A 197 0.35 3.59 7.48
N MET A 198 -0.55 3.47 6.50
CA MET A 198 -1.90 4.03 6.57
C MET A 198 -2.69 3.47 7.75
N GLU A 199 -2.66 2.14 7.94
CA GLU A 199 -3.36 1.47 9.05
C GLU A 199 -2.90 1.98 10.42
N ASP A 200 -1.59 2.04 10.66
CA ASP A 200 -1.07 2.46 11.97
C ASP A 200 -1.30 3.95 12.26
N ARG A 201 -1.17 4.82 11.25
CA ARG A 201 -1.44 6.25 11.40
C ARG A 201 -2.91 6.55 11.62
N ALA A 202 -3.78 5.92 10.82
CA ALA A 202 -5.22 6.06 11.01
C ALA A 202 -5.66 5.51 12.37
N PHE A 203 -5.11 4.36 12.80
CA PHE A 203 -5.36 3.80 14.12
C PHE A 203 -4.94 4.75 15.25
N ARG A 204 -3.78 5.39 15.14
CA ARG A 204 -3.32 6.38 16.13
C ARG A 204 -4.29 7.55 16.27
N GLN A 205 -4.90 8.00 15.18
CA GLN A 205 -5.84 9.13 15.18
C GLN A 205 -7.23 8.70 15.69
N LEU A 206 -7.80 7.63 15.12
CA LEU A 206 -9.18 7.21 15.41
C LEU A 206 -9.33 6.57 16.79
N GLU A 207 -8.30 5.88 17.27
CA GLU A 207 -8.33 5.02 18.46
C GLU A 207 -7.17 5.36 19.41
N TYR A 208 -7.01 6.65 19.72
CA TYR A 208 -5.85 7.17 20.45
C TYR A 208 -5.61 6.47 21.80
N GLU A 209 -6.66 6.26 22.60
CA GLU A 209 -6.53 5.59 23.92
C GLU A 209 -6.04 4.15 23.78
N ASN A 210 -6.62 3.40 22.84
CA ASN A 210 -6.25 2.03 22.53
C ASN A 210 -4.81 1.95 22.01
N TYR A 211 -4.41 2.88 21.15
CA TYR A 211 -3.04 3.01 20.67
C TYR A 211 -2.06 3.26 21.82
N GLN A 212 -2.33 4.22 22.70
CA GLN A 212 -1.46 4.53 23.85
C GLN A 212 -1.35 3.36 24.83
N ASN A 213 -2.47 2.67 25.10
CA ASN A 213 -2.48 1.48 25.94
C ASN A 213 -1.65 0.35 25.32
N LEU A 214 -1.77 0.14 24.01
CA LEU A 214 -0.97 -0.86 23.29
C LEU A 214 0.52 -0.49 23.29
N LYS A 215 0.86 0.77 23.04
CA LYS A 215 2.23 1.31 23.09
C LYS A 215 2.88 1.04 24.44
N LYS A 216 2.18 1.33 25.55
CA LYS A 216 2.66 1.05 26.92
C LYS A 216 2.85 -0.45 27.18
N LYS A 217 1.90 -1.30 26.77
CA LYS A 217 2.00 -2.76 26.93
C LYS A 217 3.16 -3.35 26.12
N ILE A 218 3.43 -2.81 24.94
CA ILE A 218 4.56 -3.25 24.10
C ILE A 218 5.89 -2.80 24.70
N ALA A 219 5.99 -1.54 25.16
CA ALA A 219 7.21 -0.98 25.73
C ALA A 219 7.69 -1.73 26.99
N ARG A 220 6.77 -2.14 27.88
CA ARG A 220 7.10 -2.84 29.13
C ARG A 220 7.87 -4.16 28.94
N LYS A 221 7.67 -4.86 27.82
CA LYS A 221 8.32 -6.14 27.51
C LYS A 221 9.36 -6.01 26.39
N ARG A 222 9.87 -4.78 26.09
CA ARG A 222 10.74 -4.54 24.93
C ARG A 222 12.13 -5.19 25.08
N SER A 223 12.78 -5.03 26.24
CA SER A 223 14.14 -5.56 26.47
C SER A 223 14.18 -7.09 26.31
N ASP A 224 13.33 -7.80 27.08
CA ASP A 224 13.24 -9.27 27.05
C ASP A 224 12.91 -9.82 25.65
N ARG A 225 12.16 -9.05 24.85
CA ARG A 225 11.80 -9.42 23.48
C ARG A 225 12.96 -9.25 22.52
N SER A 226 13.66 -8.12 22.56
CA SER A 226 14.82 -7.88 21.68
C SER A 226 15.88 -8.97 21.87
N GLU A 227 16.18 -9.33 23.11
CA GLU A 227 17.11 -10.42 23.43
C GLU A 227 16.59 -11.78 22.90
N SER A 228 15.30 -12.07 23.10
CA SER A 228 14.67 -13.30 22.57
C SER A 228 14.72 -13.35 21.03
N VAL A 229 14.57 -12.22 20.34
CA VAL A 229 14.62 -12.14 18.88
C VAL A 229 16.01 -12.46 18.37
N GLU A 230 17.05 -11.90 18.99
CA GLU A 230 18.42 -12.14 18.55
C GLU A 230 18.80 -13.61 18.73
N ILE A 231 18.46 -14.21 19.88
CA ILE A 231 18.70 -15.63 20.16
C ILE A 231 18.01 -16.53 19.12
N ILE A 232 16.73 -16.26 18.81
CA ILE A 232 16.01 -17.07 17.82
C ILE A 232 16.56 -16.82 16.41
N SER A 233 16.94 -15.58 16.07
CA SER A 233 17.52 -15.25 14.76
C SER A 233 18.85 -15.96 14.54
N GLU A 234 19.69 -16.04 15.58
CA GLU A 234 20.96 -16.76 15.54
C GLU A 234 20.73 -18.27 15.36
N LYS A 235 19.76 -18.85 16.08
CA LYS A 235 19.38 -20.26 15.89
C LYS A 235 18.92 -20.55 14.46
N ILE A 236 18.08 -19.69 13.89
CA ILE A 236 17.64 -19.83 12.49
C ILE A 236 18.85 -19.74 11.56
N ARG A 237 19.74 -18.76 11.76
CA ARG A 237 20.95 -18.61 10.95
C ARG A 237 21.83 -19.85 11.03
N HIS A 238 22.01 -20.43 12.21
CA HIS A 238 22.79 -21.65 12.41
C HIS A 238 22.19 -22.83 11.63
N ILE A 239 20.89 -23.10 11.80
CA ILE A 239 20.16 -24.19 11.11
C ILE A 239 20.33 -24.08 9.59
N LEU A 240 20.18 -22.87 9.04
CA LEU A 240 20.28 -22.64 7.59
C LEU A 240 21.73 -22.66 7.07
N THR A 241 22.70 -22.31 7.91
CA THR A 241 24.13 -22.37 7.56
C THR A 241 24.60 -23.82 7.47
N GLU A 242 24.19 -24.67 8.42
CA GLU A 242 24.48 -26.12 8.39
C GLU A 242 23.87 -26.81 7.15
N ALA A 243 22.72 -26.30 6.68
CA ALA A 243 22.09 -26.72 5.44
C ALA A 243 22.81 -26.26 4.16
N GLY A 244 23.81 -25.38 4.26
CA GLY A 244 24.51 -24.78 3.11
C GLY A 244 23.66 -23.79 2.31
N ILE A 245 22.58 -23.25 2.90
CA ILE A 245 21.66 -22.33 2.22
C ILE A 245 22.12 -20.89 2.44
N THR A 246 22.27 -20.12 1.37
CA THR A 246 22.50 -18.66 1.50
C THR A 246 21.21 -17.96 1.90
N HIS A 247 21.23 -17.21 3.00
CA HIS A 247 20.01 -16.66 3.59
C HIS A 247 20.22 -15.29 4.24
N ASP A 248 19.13 -14.52 4.33
CA ASP A 248 19.02 -13.31 5.17
C ASP A 248 17.83 -13.48 6.13
N VAL A 249 18.11 -13.43 7.45
CA VAL A 249 17.11 -13.60 8.51
C VAL A 249 16.80 -12.24 9.12
N GLN A 250 15.54 -11.84 9.04
CA GLN A 250 15.05 -10.57 9.55
C GLN A 250 13.98 -10.81 10.62
N GLY A 251 14.17 -10.20 11.79
CA GLY A 251 13.12 -10.05 12.80
C GLY A 251 12.04 -9.08 12.32
N ARG A 252 10.78 -9.52 12.30
CA ARG A 252 9.62 -8.71 11.89
C ARG A 252 8.71 -8.47 13.08
N TYR A 253 8.63 -7.23 13.52
CA TYR A 253 7.63 -6.80 14.49
C TYR A 253 6.25 -6.68 13.82
N LYS A 254 5.21 -7.17 14.50
CA LYS A 254 3.83 -6.90 14.09
C LYS A 254 3.50 -5.42 14.30
N ARG A 255 2.76 -4.85 13.36
CA ARG A 255 2.32 -3.45 13.36
C ARG A 255 1.18 -3.25 14.36
N PHE A 256 1.01 -2.02 14.87
CA PHE A 256 0.11 -1.73 15.99
C PHE A 256 -1.34 -2.08 15.67
N TYR A 257 -1.83 -1.66 14.50
CA TYR A 257 -3.20 -1.92 14.08
C TYR A 257 -3.47 -3.42 13.91
N SER A 258 -2.52 -4.17 13.32
CA SER A 258 -2.63 -5.63 13.19
C SER A 258 -2.67 -6.35 14.55
N ILE A 259 -2.02 -5.80 15.58
CA ILE A 259 -2.09 -6.34 16.95
C ILE A 259 -3.44 -5.99 17.58
N PHE A 260 -3.91 -4.76 17.39
CA PHE A 260 -5.22 -4.31 17.87
C PHE A 260 -6.36 -5.17 17.32
N GLN A 261 -6.42 -5.39 16.00
CA GLN A 261 -7.41 -6.27 15.37
C GLN A 261 -7.37 -7.71 15.89
N LYS A 262 -6.20 -8.19 16.36
CA LYS A 262 -6.08 -9.51 16.98
C LYS A 262 -6.54 -9.51 18.44
N LEU A 263 -6.34 -8.42 19.17
CA LEU A 263 -6.80 -8.28 20.55
C LEU A 263 -8.32 -8.31 20.63
N GLU A 264 -9.01 -7.60 19.74
CA GLU A 264 -10.48 -7.60 19.69
C GLU A 264 -11.06 -9.00 19.51
N LYS A 265 -10.43 -9.84 18.68
CA LYS A 265 -10.87 -11.22 18.43
C LYS A 265 -10.61 -12.18 19.60
N VAL A 266 -9.78 -11.80 20.56
CA VAL A 266 -9.35 -12.66 21.68
C VAL A 266 -9.70 -12.00 23.03
N GLU A 267 -10.78 -11.22 23.07
CA GLU A 267 -11.33 -10.59 24.27
C GLU A 267 -10.29 -9.75 25.05
N ASN A 268 -9.41 -9.05 24.33
CA ASN A 268 -8.40 -8.14 24.89
C ASN A 268 -7.35 -8.77 25.83
N ASN A 269 -7.21 -10.10 25.83
CA ASN A 269 -6.18 -10.77 26.62
C ASN A 269 -4.81 -10.67 25.93
N PHE A 270 -4.02 -9.68 26.36
CA PHE A 270 -2.69 -9.41 25.79
C PHE A 270 -1.70 -10.58 25.99
N ASP A 271 -1.85 -11.38 27.05
CA ASP A 271 -0.98 -12.53 27.30
C ASP A 271 -1.29 -13.72 26.38
N ARG A 272 -2.45 -13.71 25.70
CA ARG A 272 -2.77 -14.66 24.62
C ARG A 272 -2.16 -14.25 23.27
N ILE A 273 -1.70 -13.01 23.09
CA ILE A 273 -0.91 -12.62 21.91
C ILE A 273 0.54 -13.04 22.14
N GLN A 274 0.78 -14.33 21.95
CA GLN A 274 2.12 -14.91 22.08
C GLN A 274 3.01 -14.57 20.89
N ASP A 275 2.41 -14.24 19.73
CA ASP A 275 3.12 -13.98 18.48
C ASP A 275 3.20 -12.48 18.17
N LEU A 276 3.98 -11.68 18.91
CA LEU A 276 4.22 -10.27 18.53
C LEU A 276 5.33 -10.11 17.48
N ILE A 277 6.15 -11.14 17.34
CA ILE A 277 7.36 -11.14 16.52
C ILE A 277 7.27 -12.35 15.60
N GLY A 278 7.45 -12.11 14.31
CA GLY A 278 7.68 -13.16 13.32
C GLY A 278 9.09 -13.04 12.77
N PHE A 279 9.54 -14.07 12.09
CA PHE A 279 10.83 -14.12 11.42
C PHE A 279 10.60 -14.22 9.92
N ARG A 280 11.45 -13.54 9.16
CA ARG A 280 11.44 -13.59 7.71
C ARG A 280 12.78 -14.13 7.25
N ILE A 281 12.74 -15.13 6.39
CA ILE A 281 13.91 -15.74 5.78
C ILE A 281 13.85 -15.43 4.29
N LEU A 282 14.87 -14.74 3.79
CA LEU A 282 15.05 -14.43 2.39
C LEU A 282 16.12 -15.34 1.79
N VAL A 283 15.79 -15.96 0.66
CA VAL A 283 16.67 -16.85 -0.09
C VAL A 283 16.71 -16.45 -1.57
N ASN A 284 17.56 -17.09 -2.37
CA ASN A 284 17.72 -16.78 -3.79
C ASN A 284 16.70 -17.53 -4.65
N GLY A 285 16.47 -18.81 -4.37
CA GLY A 285 15.66 -19.72 -5.16
C GLY A 285 14.36 -20.21 -4.51
N ILE A 286 13.44 -20.73 -5.32
CA ILE A 286 12.22 -21.38 -4.81
C ILE A 286 12.57 -22.71 -4.14
N ASP A 287 13.49 -23.47 -4.73
CA ASP A 287 13.95 -24.74 -4.16
C ASP A 287 14.56 -24.54 -2.76
N GLU A 288 15.34 -23.46 -2.60
CA GLU A 288 15.89 -23.05 -1.31
C GLU A 288 14.80 -22.68 -0.29
N CYS A 289 13.62 -22.20 -0.71
CA CYS A 289 12.52 -21.92 0.20
C CYS A 289 11.99 -23.22 0.83
N TYR A 290 11.80 -24.25 0.03
CA TYR A 290 11.33 -25.56 0.51
C TYR A 290 12.42 -26.31 1.29
N ALA A 291 13.69 -26.18 0.87
CA ALA A 291 14.82 -26.70 1.64
C ALA A 291 14.87 -26.06 3.03
N ALA A 292 14.86 -24.73 3.11
CA ALA A 292 14.83 -23.99 4.39
C ALA A 292 13.64 -24.39 5.27
N LEU A 293 12.46 -24.63 4.68
CA LEU A 293 11.30 -25.15 5.40
C LEU A 293 11.58 -26.53 6.01
N SER A 294 12.16 -27.46 5.25
CA SER A 294 12.51 -28.81 5.72
C SER A 294 13.46 -28.76 6.91
N PHE A 295 14.57 -28.03 6.78
CA PHE A 295 15.57 -27.90 7.85
C PHE A 295 15.00 -27.28 9.12
N ILE A 296 14.08 -26.31 8.97
CA ILE A 296 13.36 -25.74 10.12
C ILE A 296 12.46 -26.79 10.77
N HIS A 297 11.72 -27.60 10.00
CA HIS A 297 10.81 -28.63 10.54
C HIS A 297 11.56 -29.84 11.11
N GLU A 298 12.79 -30.10 10.70
CA GLU A 298 13.67 -31.11 11.29
C GLU A 298 14.18 -30.70 12.67
N ASN A 299 14.47 -29.40 12.86
CA ASN A 299 14.98 -28.87 14.11
C ASN A 299 13.88 -28.46 15.10
N TRP A 300 12.74 -27.98 14.60
CA TRP A 300 11.63 -27.46 15.40
C TRP A 300 10.31 -28.12 15.03
N THR A 301 9.48 -28.37 16.05
CA THR A 301 8.20 -29.08 15.86
C THR A 301 7.17 -28.14 15.21
N PRO A 302 6.62 -28.46 14.03
CA PRO A 302 5.59 -27.65 13.39
C PRO A 302 4.23 -27.79 14.09
N ILE A 303 3.53 -26.67 14.24
CA ILE A 303 2.17 -26.65 14.80
C ILE A 303 1.17 -27.04 13.71
N LYS A 304 0.31 -28.02 14.00
CA LYS A 304 -0.75 -28.46 13.09
C LYS A 304 -1.64 -27.30 12.63
N ASN A 305 -2.04 -27.32 11.36
CA ASN A 305 -2.90 -26.31 10.72
C ASN A 305 -2.35 -24.88 10.70
N ARG A 306 -1.05 -24.69 10.97
CA ARG A 306 -0.35 -23.39 10.93
C ARG A 306 0.66 -23.27 9.79
N PHE A 307 0.66 -24.24 8.87
CA PHE A 307 1.43 -24.17 7.63
C PHE A 307 0.55 -23.65 6.49
N LYS A 308 1.06 -22.71 5.69
CA LYS A 308 0.40 -22.20 4.48
C LYS A 308 1.43 -22.00 3.37
N ASP A 309 1.18 -22.64 2.24
CA ASP A 309 2.01 -22.53 1.05
C ASP A 309 1.39 -21.52 0.06
N TYR A 310 1.84 -20.27 0.14
CA TYR A 310 1.47 -19.24 -0.84
C TYR A 310 2.42 -19.19 -2.04
N ILE A 311 3.41 -20.08 -2.14
CA ILE A 311 4.21 -20.21 -3.37
C ILE A 311 3.40 -21.03 -4.38
N ALA A 312 2.89 -22.20 -3.94
CA ALA A 312 2.03 -23.05 -4.75
C ALA A 312 0.63 -22.46 -4.96
N ASN A 313 0.09 -21.78 -3.94
CA ASN A 313 -1.22 -21.11 -4.01
C ASN A 313 -1.10 -19.61 -3.68
N PRO A 314 -0.62 -18.79 -4.63
CA PRO A 314 -0.50 -17.34 -4.44
C PRO A 314 -1.82 -16.71 -4.05
N LYS A 315 -1.77 -15.63 -3.27
CA LYS A 315 -2.98 -14.83 -3.00
C LYS A 315 -3.43 -14.10 -4.27
N SER A 316 -4.68 -13.64 -4.29
CA SER A 316 -5.29 -12.84 -5.37
C SER A 316 -4.47 -11.60 -5.77
N ASN A 317 -3.72 -11.02 -4.83
CA ASN A 317 -2.83 -9.88 -5.08
C ASN A 317 -1.40 -10.25 -5.50
N GLY A 318 -1.14 -11.52 -5.84
CA GLY A 318 0.17 -12.02 -6.26
C GLY A 318 1.16 -12.27 -5.11
N TYR A 319 0.72 -12.17 -3.85
CA TYR A 319 1.60 -12.44 -2.70
C TYR A 319 2.03 -13.91 -2.65
N GLN A 320 3.35 -14.12 -2.54
CA GLN A 320 3.99 -15.44 -2.44
C GLN A 320 4.95 -15.52 -1.24
N SER A 321 4.83 -16.61 -0.46
CA SER A 321 5.69 -16.95 0.68
C SER A 321 5.26 -18.30 1.28
N LEU A 322 6.17 -19.04 1.89
CA LEU A 322 5.82 -20.13 2.81
C LEU A 322 5.64 -19.56 4.20
N HIS A 323 4.54 -19.89 4.86
CA HIS A 323 4.27 -19.51 6.24
C HIS A 323 4.22 -20.77 7.09
N THR A 324 4.99 -20.80 8.17
CA THR A 324 4.94 -21.89 9.16
C THR A 324 4.94 -21.32 10.56
N THR A 325 4.31 -22.03 11.50
CA THR A 325 4.47 -21.76 12.92
C THR A 325 5.05 -23.01 13.58
N VAL A 326 6.14 -22.83 14.31
CA VAL A 326 6.92 -23.92 14.92
C VAL A 326 7.17 -23.63 16.39
N THR A 327 7.54 -24.66 17.16
CA THR A 327 7.98 -24.52 18.55
C THR A 327 9.35 -25.16 18.73
N ASP A 328 10.24 -24.47 19.42
CA ASP A 328 11.54 -25.01 19.84
C ASP A 328 11.33 -26.01 20.99
N SER A 329 11.23 -27.29 20.65
CA SER A 329 11.05 -28.39 21.60
C SER A 329 12.36 -28.97 22.12
N GLN A 330 13.50 -28.58 21.55
CA GLN A 330 14.80 -29.21 21.81
C GLN A 330 15.58 -28.55 22.96
N ASN A 331 15.29 -27.28 23.31
CA ASN A 331 16.08 -26.54 24.30
C ASN A 331 15.27 -25.64 25.25
N GLY A 332 14.44 -26.23 26.12
CA GLY A 332 13.95 -25.51 27.31
C GLY A 332 12.80 -26.18 28.08
N PRO A 333 12.62 -25.84 29.38
CA PRO A 333 11.49 -26.33 30.17
C PRO A 333 10.14 -25.93 29.55
N LEU A 334 9.09 -26.73 29.78
CA LEU A 334 7.70 -26.63 29.27
C LEU A 334 7.06 -25.21 29.28
N ARG A 335 7.65 -24.24 29.99
CA ARG A 335 7.26 -22.83 30.04
C ARG A 335 7.67 -21.98 28.83
N TYR A 336 8.52 -22.51 27.91
CA TYR A 336 9.08 -21.74 26.78
C TYR A 336 8.70 -22.26 25.38
N LEU A 337 7.68 -23.13 25.26
CA LEU A 337 7.10 -23.50 23.97
C LEU A 337 6.29 -22.32 23.39
N ARG A 338 6.97 -21.23 23.05
CA ARG A 338 6.36 -20.09 22.38
C ARG A 338 6.28 -20.38 20.88
N PRO A 339 5.11 -20.18 20.26
CA PRO A 339 5.00 -20.28 18.81
C PRO A 339 5.93 -19.26 18.14
N ILE A 340 6.67 -19.73 17.14
CA ILE A 340 7.57 -18.94 16.31
C ILE A 340 6.96 -18.91 14.90
N GLU A 341 6.48 -17.75 14.48
CA GLU A 341 5.94 -17.55 13.13
C GLU A 341 7.09 -17.23 12.16
N ILE A 342 7.26 -18.05 11.12
CA ILE A 342 8.35 -17.91 10.15
C ILE A 342 7.77 -17.77 8.74
N GLN A 343 8.28 -16.79 7.99
CA GLN A 343 7.93 -16.51 6.61
C GLN A 343 9.16 -16.71 5.73
N ILE A 344 9.12 -17.69 4.84
CA ILE A 344 10.23 -18.00 3.91
C ILE A 344 9.82 -17.57 2.52
N ARG A 345 10.68 -16.82 1.82
CA ARG A 345 10.43 -16.37 0.45
C ARG A 345 11.72 -15.93 -0.24
N THR A 346 11.69 -15.86 -1.56
CA THR A 346 12.86 -15.33 -2.31
C THR A 346 12.98 -13.82 -2.20
N HIS A 347 14.17 -13.25 -2.51
CA HIS A 347 14.33 -11.79 -2.65
C HIS A 347 13.38 -11.20 -3.69
N LYS A 348 13.09 -11.92 -4.78
CA LYS A 348 12.11 -11.50 -5.80
C LYS A 348 10.68 -11.46 -5.24
N MET A 349 10.27 -12.51 -4.53
CA MET A 349 8.96 -12.57 -3.87
C MET A 349 8.84 -11.51 -2.78
N HIS A 350 9.94 -11.20 -2.07
CA HIS A 350 9.96 -10.11 -1.10
C HIS A 350 9.71 -8.76 -1.76
N ARG A 351 10.39 -8.45 -2.86
CA ARG A 351 10.16 -7.21 -3.62
C ARG A 351 8.72 -7.12 -4.12
N MET A 352 8.15 -8.22 -4.63
CA MET A 352 6.75 -8.27 -5.05
C MET A 352 5.78 -8.09 -3.88
N ALA A 353 6.10 -8.61 -2.69
CA ALA A 353 5.25 -8.45 -1.52
C ALA A 353 5.37 -7.08 -0.84
N GLU A 354 6.42 -6.30 -1.10
CA GLU A 354 6.49 -4.92 -0.62
C GLU A 354 5.85 -3.96 -1.64
N TYR A 355 6.18 -4.11 -2.92
CA TYR A 355 5.78 -3.15 -3.97
C TYR A 355 4.62 -3.63 -4.86
N GLY A 356 4.06 -4.81 -4.61
CA GLY A 356 2.86 -5.32 -5.29
C GLY A 356 2.99 -5.38 -6.81
N VAL A 357 1.90 -5.03 -7.50
CA VAL A 357 1.82 -4.98 -8.97
C VAL A 357 2.83 -3.98 -9.56
N ALA A 358 3.22 -2.93 -8.82
CA ALA A 358 4.26 -1.99 -9.26
C ALA A 358 5.63 -2.68 -9.43
N ALA A 359 5.91 -3.73 -8.63
CA ALA A 359 7.12 -4.55 -8.76
C ALA A 359 7.17 -5.36 -10.07
N HIS A 360 6.01 -5.74 -10.62
CA HIS A 360 5.91 -6.53 -11.84
C HIS A 360 6.13 -5.67 -13.09
N TRP A 361 5.62 -4.44 -13.09
CA TRP A 361 5.88 -3.45 -14.14
C TRP A 361 7.37 -3.09 -14.27
N LEU A 362 8.03 -2.89 -13.13
CA LEU A 362 9.47 -2.77 -12.96
C LEU A 362 10.31 -3.81 -13.71
N TYR A 363 9.80 -5.05 -13.85
CA TYR A 363 10.50 -6.16 -14.50
C TYR A 363 10.27 -6.21 -16.01
N LYS A 364 9.13 -5.69 -16.49
CA LYS A 364 8.80 -5.64 -17.92
C LYS A 364 9.63 -4.59 -18.66
N GLU A 365 9.90 -3.44 -18.04
CA GLU A 365 10.61 -2.33 -18.68
C GLU A 365 12.10 -2.65 -18.96
N LYS A 366 12.72 -3.52 -18.16
CA LYS A 366 14.09 -4.01 -18.40
C LYS A 366 14.22 -4.98 -19.58
N ARG A 367 13.11 -5.50 -20.12
CA ARG A 367 13.10 -6.25 -21.37
C ARG A 367 12.72 -5.27 -22.48
N GLN A 368 13.62 -5.04 -23.44
CA GLN A 368 13.32 -4.21 -24.61
C GLN A 368 11.96 -4.61 -25.22
N PRO A 369 11.14 -3.64 -25.67
CA PRO A 369 9.87 -3.95 -26.30
C PRO A 369 10.18 -4.58 -27.67
N SER A 370 10.19 -5.91 -27.73
CA SER A 370 10.11 -6.63 -28.99
C SER A 370 8.80 -6.19 -29.65
N LYS A 371 8.91 -5.43 -30.74
CA LYS A 371 7.77 -5.01 -31.57
C LYS A 371 6.93 -6.23 -31.90
N GLY A 372 5.66 -6.19 -31.53
CA GLY A 372 4.65 -7.14 -31.98
C GLY A 372 3.90 -7.83 -30.85
N LYS A 373 2.64 -7.39 -30.66
CA LYS A 373 1.51 -8.12 -30.04
C LYS A 373 1.83 -8.90 -28.76
N LYS A 374 1.61 -8.30 -27.58
CA LYS A 374 1.56 -9.04 -26.30
C LYS A 374 0.98 -8.23 -25.11
N ALA A 375 -0.08 -7.46 -25.34
CA ALA A 375 -0.99 -7.07 -24.25
C ALA A 375 -2.00 -8.21 -23.96
N GLU A 376 -2.44 -8.92 -25.01
CA GLU A 376 -3.47 -9.98 -24.94
C GLU A 376 -2.98 -11.34 -24.38
N GLN A 377 -1.68 -11.66 -24.43
CA GLN A 377 -1.22 -13.00 -24.00
C GLN A 377 -1.03 -13.16 -22.48
N ILE A 378 -1.22 -12.09 -21.70
CA ILE A 378 -1.26 -12.18 -20.23
C ILE A 378 -2.71 -12.21 -19.73
N GLU A 379 -3.68 -11.71 -20.51
CA GLU A 379 -5.12 -11.85 -20.23
C GLU A 379 -5.53 -13.33 -20.13
N VAL A 380 -4.91 -14.21 -20.94
CA VAL A 380 -5.30 -15.63 -20.99
C VAL A 380 -4.68 -16.46 -19.85
N SER A 381 -3.42 -16.21 -19.46
CA SER A 381 -2.72 -17.10 -18.52
C SER A 381 -3.15 -16.93 -17.05
N LEU A 382 -3.68 -15.76 -16.69
CA LEU A 382 -4.24 -15.48 -15.36
C LEU A 382 -5.74 -15.84 -15.26
N ALA A 383 -6.47 -15.83 -16.38
CA ALA A 383 -7.86 -16.25 -16.46
C ALA A 383 -8.03 -17.79 -16.35
N GLU A 384 -7.03 -18.56 -16.78
CA GLU A 384 -7.08 -20.03 -16.69
C GLU A 384 -6.89 -20.56 -15.26
N GLN A 385 -6.16 -19.83 -14.39
CA GLN A 385 -5.92 -20.24 -13.01
C GLN A 385 -7.08 -19.89 -12.04
N SER A 386 -7.99 -19.01 -12.45
CA SER A 386 -9.10 -18.52 -11.61
C SER A 386 -10.33 -19.41 -11.62
N LYS A 387 -10.37 -20.48 -12.44
CA LYS A 387 -11.49 -21.43 -12.52
C LYS A 387 -11.50 -22.50 -11.42
N ALA A 388 -10.50 -22.53 -10.53
CA ALA A 388 -10.39 -23.56 -9.49
C ALA A 388 -10.19 -22.93 -8.09
N GLY A 389 -11.27 -22.58 -7.39
CA GLY A 389 -11.16 -22.29 -5.95
C GLY A 389 -12.34 -21.57 -5.33
N ARG A 390 -13.12 -22.29 -4.50
CA ARG A 390 -14.24 -21.77 -3.69
C ARG A 390 -13.80 -20.82 -2.57
N HIS A 391 -14.69 -19.86 -2.27
CA HIS A 391 -14.84 -19.10 -1.02
C HIS A 391 -13.55 -18.56 -0.37
N ASN A 392 -13.04 -17.46 -0.90
CA ASN A 392 -12.47 -16.37 -0.08
C ASN A 392 -12.69 -15.04 -0.80
N GLU A 393 -13.20 -14.06 -0.06
CA GLU A 393 -13.72 -12.76 -0.47
C GLU A 393 -12.65 -11.78 -0.98
N THR A 394 -11.92 -12.14 -2.03
CA THR A 394 -11.08 -11.17 -2.75
C THR A 394 -11.22 -11.38 -4.24
N ILE A 395 -11.85 -10.41 -4.88
CA ILE A 395 -11.98 -10.27 -6.32
C ILE A 395 -10.57 -10.33 -6.96
N PRO A 396 -10.33 -11.15 -7.99
CA PRO A 396 -9.05 -11.22 -8.69
C PRO A 396 -8.63 -9.85 -9.26
N LEU A 397 -7.33 -9.61 -9.40
CA LEU A 397 -6.78 -8.36 -9.96
C LEU A 397 -7.37 -8.01 -11.35
N ILE A 398 -7.86 -9.02 -12.09
CA ILE A 398 -8.45 -8.91 -13.43
C ILE A 398 -9.89 -8.38 -13.41
N ASP A 399 -10.64 -8.60 -12.33
CA ASP A 399 -11.98 -8.03 -12.15
C ASP A 399 -11.94 -6.61 -11.55
N LEU A 400 -10.74 -6.04 -11.31
CA LEU A 400 -10.61 -4.68 -10.76
C LEU A 400 -11.02 -3.60 -11.76
N PHE A 401 -11.06 -3.92 -13.04
CA PHE A 401 -11.52 -3.03 -14.10
C PHE A 401 -12.88 -3.52 -14.58
N SER A 402 -13.92 -3.32 -13.77
CA SER A 402 -15.29 -3.59 -14.20
C SER A 402 -15.71 -2.60 -15.29
N ASP A 403 -16.51 -3.07 -16.26
CA ASP A 403 -17.22 -2.23 -17.24
C ASP A 403 -18.40 -1.47 -16.59
N ASN A 404 -18.26 -1.10 -15.31
CA ASN A 404 -19.26 -0.34 -14.57
C ASN A 404 -18.86 1.13 -14.53
N ILE A 405 -19.87 1.99 -14.57
CA ILE A 405 -19.72 3.42 -14.31
C ILE A 405 -20.15 3.72 -12.88
N TYR A 406 -19.52 4.74 -12.30
CA TYR A 406 -19.83 5.21 -10.95
C TYR A 406 -20.39 6.62 -11.04
N VAL A 407 -21.59 6.81 -10.52
CA VAL A 407 -22.30 8.08 -10.56
C VAL A 407 -22.49 8.60 -9.15
N MET A 408 -22.13 9.86 -8.93
CA MET A 408 -22.32 10.54 -7.65
C MET A 408 -23.65 11.30 -7.63
N THR A 409 -24.44 11.08 -6.59
CA THR A 409 -25.66 11.85 -6.32
C THR A 409 -25.35 13.24 -5.75
N PRO A 410 -26.28 14.22 -5.80
CA PRO A 410 -26.11 15.52 -5.14
C PRO A 410 -25.86 15.41 -3.63
N SER A 411 -26.37 14.35 -3.00
CA SER A 411 -26.15 14.04 -1.57
C SER A 411 -24.80 13.36 -1.30
N ARG A 412 -23.91 13.31 -2.30
CA ARG A 412 -22.57 12.70 -2.29
C ARG A 412 -22.55 11.20 -2.05
N ASP A 413 -23.62 10.48 -2.39
CA ASP A 413 -23.63 9.02 -2.41
C ASP A 413 -23.21 8.49 -3.78
N ILE A 414 -22.39 7.45 -3.80
CA ILE A 414 -21.90 6.78 -5.01
C ILE A 414 -22.86 5.64 -5.36
N ARG A 415 -23.18 5.51 -6.65
CA ARG A 415 -23.95 4.39 -7.22
C ARG A 415 -23.15 3.74 -8.34
N GLU A 416 -23.07 2.42 -8.28
CA GLU A 416 -22.50 1.57 -9.33
C GLU A 416 -23.61 1.22 -10.33
N LEU A 417 -23.32 1.39 -11.61
CA LEU A 417 -24.23 1.11 -12.73
C LEU A 417 -23.45 0.45 -13.88
N PRO A 418 -24.08 -0.35 -14.74
CA PRO A 418 -23.42 -0.85 -15.94
C PRO A 418 -23.08 0.31 -16.90
N GLN A 419 -22.04 0.18 -17.72
CA GLN A 419 -21.65 1.23 -18.69
C GLN A 419 -22.77 1.62 -19.67
N THR A 420 -23.71 0.71 -19.95
CA THR A 420 -24.88 0.97 -20.80
C THR A 420 -26.02 1.69 -20.07
N ALA A 421 -25.87 2.00 -18.78
CA ALA A 421 -26.90 2.63 -18.00
C ALA A 421 -27.23 4.04 -18.50
N THR A 422 -28.52 4.33 -18.48
CA THR A 422 -29.10 5.62 -18.81
C THR A 422 -29.38 6.42 -17.54
N PRO A 423 -29.65 7.73 -17.64
CA PRO A 423 -30.11 8.51 -16.49
C PRO A 423 -31.39 7.95 -15.85
N VAL A 424 -32.22 7.23 -16.61
CA VAL A 424 -33.42 6.54 -16.10
C VAL A 424 -33.02 5.40 -15.17
N ASP A 425 -32.05 4.57 -15.56
CA ASP A 425 -31.53 3.50 -14.72
C ASP A 425 -30.94 4.05 -13.42
N PHE A 426 -30.24 5.20 -13.48
CA PHE A 426 -29.75 5.89 -12.29
C PHE A 426 -30.89 6.36 -11.37
N ALA A 427 -31.97 6.91 -11.92
CA ALA A 427 -33.13 7.33 -11.14
C ALA A 427 -33.80 6.15 -10.42
N TYR A 428 -33.94 5.00 -11.09
CA TYR A 428 -34.44 3.76 -10.47
C TYR A 428 -33.46 3.19 -9.43
N ALA A 429 -32.15 3.32 -9.66
CA ALA A 429 -31.14 2.91 -8.69
C ALA A 429 -31.20 3.76 -7.41
N ILE A 430 -31.60 5.04 -7.51
CA ILE A 430 -31.86 5.88 -6.34
C ILE A 430 -33.11 5.40 -5.60
N HIS A 431 -34.26 5.39 -6.28
CA HIS A 431 -35.54 4.92 -5.72
C HIS A 431 -36.57 4.72 -6.83
N THR A 432 -37.46 3.74 -6.69
CA THR A 432 -38.51 3.45 -7.68
C THR A 432 -39.42 4.66 -7.97
N GLU A 433 -39.81 5.42 -6.94
CA GLU A 433 -40.62 6.62 -7.13
C GLU A 433 -39.89 7.75 -7.88
N VAL A 434 -38.57 7.86 -7.72
CA VAL A 434 -37.75 8.85 -8.43
C VAL A 434 -37.67 8.48 -9.91
N GLY A 435 -37.46 7.19 -10.22
CA GLY A 435 -37.52 6.66 -11.58
C GLY A 435 -38.87 6.90 -12.25
N ASN A 436 -39.98 6.58 -11.56
CA ASN A 436 -41.34 6.76 -12.08
C ASN A 436 -41.72 8.22 -12.37
N ARG A 437 -41.14 9.19 -11.63
CA ARG A 437 -41.43 10.62 -11.77
C ARG A 437 -40.38 11.39 -12.57
N MET A 438 -39.37 10.71 -13.10
CA MET A 438 -38.29 11.34 -13.82
C MET A 438 -38.78 12.00 -15.12
N THR A 439 -38.48 13.28 -15.28
CA THR A 439 -38.78 14.04 -16.50
C THR A 439 -37.53 14.47 -17.27
N GLY A 440 -36.37 14.49 -16.60
CA GLY A 440 -35.09 14.84 -17.18
C GLY A 440 -33.95 14.60 -16.19
N ALA A 441 -32.71 14.70 -16.67
CA ALA A 441 -31.50 14.62 -15.86
C ALA A 441 -30.57 15.77 -16.18
N LYS A 442 -29.79 16.18 -15.18
CA LYS A 442 -28.64 17.08 -15.35
C LYS A 442 -27.38 16.39 -14.87
N THR A 443 -26.28 16.62 -15.56
CA THR A 443 -24.98 16.02 -15.25
C THR A 443 -23.93 17.13 -15.13
N ASN A 444 -23.23 17.19 -13.99
CA ASN A 444 -22.19 18.19 -13.72
C ASN A 444 -22.64 19.65 -13.96
N GLY A 445 -23.90 19.96 -13.66
CA GLY A 445 -24.48 21.29 -13.82
C GLY A 445 -25.11 21.59 -15.18
N ASN A 446 -24.96 20.69 -16.16
CA ASN A 446 -25.53 20.82 -17.51
C ASN A 446 -26.77 19.95 -17.68
#